data_AF-A0A1G3PGU0-F1
#
_entry.id   AF-A0A1G3PGU0-F1
#
_cell.length_a   1.000
_cell.length_b   1.000
_cell.length_c   1.000
_cell.angle_alpha   90.00
_cell.angle_beta   90.00
_cell.angle_gamma   90.00
#
_symmetry.space_group_name_H-M   'P 1'
#
loop_
_entity.id
_entity.type
_entity.pdbx_description
1 polymer ?
#
loop_
_entity_poly.entity_id
_entity_poly.type
_entity_poly.pdbx_seq_one_letter_code
_entity_poly.pdbx_strand_id
1 'polypeptide(L)'
;MKKVFVAVMVMALGMGVLVSCGSGAAKGGDWKPKMAKMEQLSKDMVGLMIKMLSGDTNSVAQMGELEAEITKLGEELDSIYKDLPEAEKKLYDAEKERIGKELDQM
;
A
#
# COMPACT_ATOMS: atom_id res chain seq x y z
N MET A 1 8.60 14.30 12.40
CA MET A 1 7.90 13.08 12.90
C MET A 1 7.01 12.45 11.83
N LYS A 2 6.05 13.17 11.19
CA LYS A 2 5.23 12.63 10.08
C LYS A 2 6.05 11.99 8.93
N LYS A 3 7.11 12.66 8.47
CA LYS A 3 7.97 12.20 7.37
C LYS A 3 8.77 10.92 7.65
N VAL A 4 8.93 10.55 8.93
CA VAL A 4 9.72 9.38 9.34
C VAL A 4 8.84 8.14 9.44
N PHE A 5 7.56 8.31 9.80
CA PHE A 5 6.60 7.20 9.93
C PHE A 5 6.20 6.62 8.57
N VAL A 6 5.97 7.48 7.58
CA VAL A 6 5.64 7.06 6.19
C VAL A 6 6.80 6.29 5.55
N ALA A 7 8.04 6.72 5.81
CA ALA A 7 9.24 6.05 5.29
C ALA A 7 9.44 4.63 5.87
N VAL A 8 9.04 4.39 7.12
CA VAL A 8 9.18 3.07 7.78
C VAL A 8 8.20 2.04 7.22
N MET A 9 6.96 2.43 6.89
CA MET A 9 6.00 1.52 6.24
C MET A 9 6.45 1.10 4.83
N VAL A 10 7.21 1.95 4.13
CA VAL A 10 7.69 1.64 2.77
C VAL A 10 8.92 0.74 2.78
N MET A 11 9.78 0.79 3.82
CA MET A 11 11.05 0.06 3.85
C MET A 11 10.96 -1.41 4.28
N ALA A 12 9.88 -1.87 4.92
CA ALA A 12 9.75 -3.27 5.38
C ALA A 12 9.67 -4.31 4.23
N LEU A 13 9.54 -3.84 2.98
CA LEU A 13 9.33 -4.68 1.80
C LEU A 13 10.59 -5.03 1.01
N GLY A 14 11.74 -4.52 1.43
CA GLY A 14 12.92 -4.43 0.59
C GLY A 14 14.09 -5.32 0.95
N MET A 15 13.90 -6.55 1.45
CA MET A 15 15.03 -7.49 1.58
C MET A 15 14.62 -8.94 1.30
N GLY A 16 14.89 -9.38 0.08
CA GLY A 16 14.78 -10.77 -0.35
C GLY A 16 15.56 -10.99 -1.64
N VAL A 17 16.82 -11.37 -1.49
CA VAL A 17 17.80 -11.60 -2.56
C VAL A 17 17.56 -12.97 -3.22
N LEU A 18 17.96 -13.08 -4.50
CA LEU A 18 18.40 -14.27 -5.26
C LEU A 18 17.44 -14.88 -6.30
N VAL A 19 17.80 -14.60 -7.57
CA VAL A 19 17.97 -15.50 -8.72
C VAL A 19 17.06 -16.74 -8.81
N SER A 20 16.19 -16.76 -9.82
CA SER A 20 15.98 -17.95 -10.66
C SER A 20 15.30 -17.58 -11.99
N CYS A 21 15.98 -17.87 -13.09
CA CYS A 21 15.39 -17.96 -14.43
C CYS A 21 14.38 -19.12 -14.46
N GLY A 22 13.14 -18.85 -14.84
CA GLY A 22 12.14 -19.90 -15.04
C GLY A 22 10.86 -19.34 -15.63
N SER A 23 10.77 -19.37 -16.97
CA SER A 23 9.55 -19.13 -17.73
C SER A 23 8.39 -19.97 -17.18
N GLY A 24 7.33 -19.31 -16.76
CA GLY A 24 6.04 -19.91 -16.45
C GLY A 24 5.02 -18.79 -16.41
N ALA A 25 4.01 -18.90 -17.29
CA ALA A 25 2.86 -18.02 -17.43
C ALA A 25 2.65 -17.06 -16.26
N ALA A 26 2.69 -15.75 -16.52
CA ALA A 26 2.36 -14.74 -15.53
C ALA A 26 0.93 -14.98 -15.02
N LYS A 27 0.82 -15.72 -13.92
CA LYS A 27 -0.16 -15.50 -12.86
C LYS A 27 0.12 -14.09 -12.31
N GLY A 28 -0.06 -13.07 -13.15
CA GLY A 28 -0.02 -11.67 -12.78
C GLY A 28 -1.21 -11.44 -11.89
N GLY A 29 -1.05 -11.79 -10.61
CA GLY A 29 -2.10 -11.83 -9.61
C GLY A 29 -2.80 -10.48 -9.51
N ASP A 30 -3.98 -10.48 -8.92
CA ASP A 30 -4.91 -9.35 -8.74
C ASP A 30 -4.34 -8.16 -7.93
N TRP A 31 -3.05 -7.84 -8.06
CA TRP A 31 -2.38 -6.74 -7.38
C TRP A 31 -2.93 -5.38 -7.80
N LYS A 32 -3.29 -5.19 -9.08
CA LYS A 32 -3.84 -3.92 -9.60
C LYS A 32 -5.13 -3.50 -8.89
N PRO A 33 -6.20 -4.33 -8.85
CA PRO A 33 -7.42 -3.96 -8.12
C PRO A 33 -7.19 -3.85 -6.60
N LYS A 34 -6.26 -4.62 -6.03
CA LYS A 34 -5.90 -4.49 -4.61
C LYS A 34 -5.16 -3.19 -4.32
N MET A 35 -4.25 -2.75 -5.17
CA MET A 35 -3.57 -1.45 -5.05
C MET A 35 -4.55 -0.29 -5.19
N ALA A 36 -5.49 -0.35 -6.13
CA ALA A 36 -6.55 0.65 -6.26
C ALA A 36 -7.43 0.73 -4.99
N LYS A 37 -7.73 -0.42 -4.39
CA LYS A 37 -8.44 -0.46 -3.10
C LYS A 37 -7.60 0.11 -1.96
N MET A 38 -6.30 -0.20 -1.89
CA MET A 38 -5.38 0.35 -0.89
C MET A 38 -5.32 1.88 -0.99
N GLU A 39 -5.24 2.42 -2.19
CA GLU A 39 -5.26 3.85 -2.46
C GLU A 39 -6.54 4.49 -1.92
N GLN A 40 -7.71 3.93 -2.25
CA GLN A 40 -8.98 4.46 -1.78
C GLN A 40 -9.07 4.47 -0.25
N LEU A 41 -8.74 3.35 0.40
CA LEU A 41 -8.75 3.25 1.86
C LEU A 41 -7.78 4.24 2.52
N SER A 42 -6.61 4.43 1.91
CA SER A 42 -5.61 5.39 2.40
C SER A 42 -6.09 6.84 2.26
N LYS A 43 -6.76 7.18 1.15
CA LYS A 43 -7.41 8.49 0.96
C LYS A 43 -8.52 8.73 1.97
N ASP A 44 -9.34 7.72 2.24
CA ASP A 44 -10.40 7.79 3.24
C ASP A 44 -9.82 8.01 4.64
N MET A 45 -8.73 7.31 4.97
CA MET A 45 -8.00 7.50 6.22
C MET A 45 -7.46 8.93 6.37
N VAL A 46 -6.82 9.48 5.33
CA VAL A 46 -6.35 10.88 5.33
C VAL A 46 -7.52 11.84 5.50
N GLY A 47 -8.65 11.60 4.84
CA GLY A 47 -9.87 12.38 5.01
C GLY A 47 -10.40 12.38 6.46
N LEU A 48 -10.43 11.22 7.12
CA LEU A 48 -10.82 11.11 8.53
C LEU A 48 -9.80 11.79 9.46
N MET A 49 -8.50 11.69 9.18
CA MET A 49 -7.48 12.43 9.92
C MET A 49 -7.68 13.95 9.84
N ILE A 50 -8.01 14.48 8.66
CA ILE A 50 -8.30 15.92 8.48
C ILE A 50 -9.54 16.33 9.28
N LYS A 51 -10.60 15.51 9.27
CA LYS A 51 -11.80 15.76 10.09
C LYS A 51 -11.48 15.76 11.58
N MET A 52 -10.65 14.83 12.04
CA MET A 52 -10.19 14.80 13.43
C MET A 52 -9.40 16.05 13.81
N LEU A 53 -8.53 16.56 12.93
CA LEU A 53 -7.82 17.82 13.15
C LEU A 53 -8.77 19.03 13.21
N SER A 54 -9.92 18.97 12.55
CA SER A 54 -10.97 19.99 12.65
C SER A 54 -11.85 19.86 13.91
N GLY A 55 -11.58 18.87 14.77
CA GLY A 55 -12.28 18.64 16.04
C GLY A 55 -13.38 17.58 16.00
N ASP A 56 -13.60 16.90 14.87
CA ASP A 56 -14.55 15.81 14.77
C ASP A 56 -13.93 14.48 15.23
N THR A 57 -14.24 14.09 16.46
CA THR A 57 -13.71 12.87 17.10
C THR A 57 -14.58 11.64 16.87
N ASN A 58 -15.71 11.77 16.17
CA ASN A 58 -16.62 10.64 15.91
C ASN A 58 -16.02 9.61 14.93
N SER A 59 -14.91 9.98 14.26
CA SER A 59 -14.27 9.18 13.20
C SER A 59 -13.22 8.18 13.71
N VAL A 60 -12.90 8.14 15.01
CA VAL A 60 -11.83 7.28 15.57
C VAL A 60 -12.08 5.79 15.29
N ALA A 61 -13.31 5.31 15.48
CA ALA A 61 -13.63 3.90 15.26
C ALA A 61 -13.49 3.51 13.77
N GLN A 62 -13.92 4.39 12.87
CA GLN A 62 -13.78 4.20 11.42
C GLN A 62 -12.32 4.17 10.99
N MET A 63 -11.46 4.97 11.62
CA MET A 63 -10.02 4.91 11.38
C MET A 63 -9.43 3.55 11.80
N GLY A 64 -9.85 2.99 12.93
CA GLY A 64 -9.41 1.65 13.34
C GLY A 64 -9.80 0.56 12.34
N GLU A 65 -11.01 0.62 11.79
CA GLU A 65 -11.48 -0.32 10.77
C GLU A 65 -10.69 -0.19 9.45
N LEU A 66 -10.48 1.04 8.99
CA LEU A 66 -9.69 1.31 7.79
C LEU A 66 -8.23 0.87 7.95
N GLU A 67 -7.63 1.06 9.13
CA GLU A 67 -6.24 0.66 9.40
C GLU A 67 -6.10 -0.86 9.30
N ALA A 68 -7.02 -1.61 9.93
CA ALA A 68 -7.02 -3.06 9.86
C ALA A 68 -7.17 -3.57 8.40
N GLU A 69 -8.02 -2.91 7.61
CA GLU A 69 -8.21 -3.28 6.21
C GLU A 69 -6.98 -2.94 5.34
N ILE A 70 -6.35 -1.79 5.56
CA ILE A 70 -5.10 -1.40 4.89
C ILE A 70 -3.99 -2.39 5.24
N THR A 71 -3.83 -2.76 6.52
CA THR A 71 -2.81 -3.73 6.96
C THR A 71 -3.02 -5.08 6.28
N LYS A 72 -4.25 -5.62 6.32
CA LYS A 72 -4.58 -6.89 5.67
C LYS A 72 -4.27 -6.85 4.17
N LEU A 73 -4.67 -5.77 3.51
CA LEU A 73 -4.45 -5.61 2.08
C LEU A 73 -2.96 -5.46 1.74
N GLY A 74 -2.19 -4.79 2.60
CA GLY A 74 -0.74 -4.71 2.53
C GLY A 74 -0.08 -6.09 2.60
N GLU A 75 -0.46 -6.93 3.56
CA GLU A 75 0.05 -8.30 3.68
C GLU A 75 -0.25 -9.17 2.44
N GLU A 76 -1.48 -9.05 1.91
CA GLU A 76 -1.87 -9.73 0.67
C GLU A 76 -1.02 -9.28 -0.53
N LEU A 77 -0.80 -7.96 -0.65
CA LEU A 77 0.00 -7.38 -1.72
C LEU A 77 1.49 -7.74 -1.60
N ASP A 78 2.02 -7.81 -0.38
CA ASP A 78 3.39 -8.25 -0.10
C ASP A 78 3.59 -9.72 -0.46
N SER A 79 2.58 -10.55 -0.20
CA SER A 79 2.58 -11.94 -0.65
C SER A 79 2.57 -12.04 -2.17
N ILE A 80 1.71 -11.26 -2.85
CA ILE A 80 1.63 -11.25 -4.31
C ILE A 80 2.95 -10.76 -4.91
N TYR A 81 3.55 -9.70 -4.35
CA TYR A 81 4.79 -9.11 -4.85
C TYR A 81 5.91 -10.14 -4.94
N LYS A 82 6.05 -11.05 -3.97
CA LYS A 82 7.09 -12.09 -3.97
C LYS A 82 7.02 -12.97 -5.22
N ASP A 83 5.81 -13.30 -5.64
CA ASP A 83 5.51 -14.19 -6.77
C ASP A 83 5.39 -13.46 -8.11
N LEU A 84 5.43 -12.11 -8.13
CA LEU A 84 5.32 -11.35 -9.36
C LEU A 84 6.55 -11.54 -10.27
N PRO A 85 6.34 -11.68 -11.60
CA PRO A 85 7.40 -11.54 -12.59
C PRO A 85 8.07 -10.17 -12.49
N GLU A 86 9.36 -10.08 -12.86
CA GLU A 86 10.13 -8.83 -12.76
C GLU A 86 9.47 -7.65 -13.51
N ALA A 87 8.88 -7.91 -14.67
CA ALA A 87 8.15 -6.88 -15.43
C ALA A 87 6.95 -6.33 -14.66
N GLU A 88 6.20 -7.19 -13.96
CA GLU A 88 5.06 -6.78 -13.12
C GLU A 88 5.51 -6.12 -11.82
N LYS A 89 6.64 -6.53 -11.23
CA LYS A 89 7.23 -5.86 -10.06
C LYS A 89 7.55 -4.39 -10.34
N LYS A 90 8.11 -4.08 -11.52
CA LYS A 90 8.39 -2.69 -11.93
C LYS A 90 7.11 -1.85 -12.01
N LEU A 91 6.03 -2.43 -12.55
CA LEU A 91 4.73 -1.76 -12.61
C LEU A 91 4.12 -1.58 -11.22
N TYR A 92 4.23 -2.60 -10.36
CA TYR A 92 3.79 -2.55 -8.97
C TYR A 92 4.52 -1.44 -8.18
N ASP A 93 5.84 -1.39 -8.28
CA ASP A 93 6.67 -0.41 -7.58
C ASP A 93 6.37 1.01 -8.05
N ALA A 94 6.20 1.21 -9.36
CA ALA A 94 5.80 2.50 -9.92
C ALA A 94 4.41 2.95 -9.43
N GLU A 95 3.45 2.02 -9.34
CA GLU A 95 2.11 2.32 -8.85
C GLU A 95 2.12 2.67 -7.35
N LYS A 96 2.91 1.94 -6.55
CA LYS A 96 3.11 2.23 -5.13
C LYS A 96 3.74 3.60 -4.92
N GLU A 97 4.75 3.95 -5.73
CA GLU A 97 5.38 5.27 -5.69
C GLU A 97 4.39 6.37 -6.07
N ARG A 98 3.57 6.16 -7.11
CA ARG A 98 2.51 7.10 -7.53
C ARG A 98 1.53 7.36 -6.38
N ILE A 99 0.98 6.31 -5.77
CA ILE A 99 0.04 6.41 -4.66
C ILE A 99 0.67 7.16 -3.48
N GLY A 100 1.92 6.81 -3.12
CA GLY A 100 2.64 7.49 -2.04
C GLY A 100 2.80 8.98 -2.28
N LYS A 101 3.19 9.39 -3.49
CA LYS A 101 3.30 10.81 -3.87
C LYS A 101 1.97 11.55 -3.80
N GLU A 102 0.89 10.90 -4.20
CA GLU A 102 -0.45 11.51 -4.16
C GLU A 102 -0.91 11.72 -2.71
N LEU A 103 -0.75 10.71 -1.84
CA LEU A 103 -1.09 10.82 -0.43
C LEU A 103 -0.23 11.87 0.30
N ASP A 104 1.04 12.01 -0.05
CA ASP A 104 1.93 13.04 0.51
C ASP A 104 1.52 14.48 0.12
N GLN A 105 0.75 14.65 -0.97
CA GLN A 105 0.27 15.94 -1.46
C GLN A 105 -1.09 16.35 -0.86
N MET A 106 -1.77 15.44 -0.14
CA MET A 106 -3.04 15.69 0.54
C MET A 106 -2.82 16.26 1.95
#